data_AF-A0A2D5RWI7-F1
#
_entry.id   AF-A0A2D5RWI7-F1
#
_cell.length_a   1.000
_cell.length_b   1.000
_cell.length_c   1.000
_cell.angle_alpha   90.00
_cell.angle_beta   90.00
_cell.angle_gamma   90.00
#
_symmetry.space_group_name_H-M   'P 1'
#
loop_
_entity.id
_entity.type
_entity.pdbx_description
1 polymer ?
#
loop_
_entity_poly.entity_id
_entity_poly.type
_entity_poly.pdbx_seq_one_letter_code
_entity_poly.pdbx_strand_id
1 'polypeptide(L)'
;MDIRATKTAFLNELADVTPLQKQGVSLVIDCLIENEVKNNDTPIVITGYNDFDRKSVCRLSQEFCQLMYPKAQSRFESEILSLGGDSVENACINLIKHMRSRGTSLLYWADNPSWFKHLPSGLFHVVCLERKTAHRGYNKLSSSTINVTQKEYKADQLVTELFDGAKHINAQYEVSAQKAHELFYDEAQSGLIRPVPAPAGKKYDDEITIRSALWQKLACVALRRYQGKECNQGFGWDESDEGWAGITVFPIVENLGIDALGEIRQCLVGQVSMEDDGSGDIFLATVWIHPFYRRKGYLTDLWPKLKARYGDFKVSQPNSNMQAFLKTIGE
;
A
#
# COMPACT_ATOMS: atom_id res chain seq x y z
N MET A 1 10.29 -3.29 5.63
CA MET A 1 9.43 -3.87 6.68
C MET A 1 8.01 -3.45 6.38
N ASP A 2 7.03 -4.36 6.47
CA ASP A 2 5.64 -4.02 6.18
C ASP A 2 5.01 -3.23 7.35
N ILE A 3 4.77 -1.93 7.16
CA ILE A 3 4.18 -1.06 8.17
C ILE A 3 2.83 -1.57 8.72
N ARG A 4 2.01 -2.24 7.90
CA ARG A 4 0.69 -2.76 8.34
C ARG A 4 0.84 -4.02 9.20
N ALA A 5 1.76 -4.91 8.84
CA ALA A 5 2.06 -6.09 9.65
C ALA A 5 2.71 -5.66 10.97
N THR A 6 3.66 -4.72 10.91
CA THR A 6 4.31 -4.16 12.11
C THR A 6 3.31 -3.44 13.00
N LYS A 7 2.33 -2.70 12.44
CA LYS A 7 1.23 -2.09 13.19
C LYS A 7 0.50 -3.13 14.04
N THR A 8 0.07 -4.24 13.43
CA THR A 8 -0.66 -5.30 14.14
C THR A 8 0.18 -5.92 15.26
N ALA A 9 1.44 -6.28 14.97
CA ALA A 9 2.34 -6.86 15.96
C ALA A 9 2.59 -5.88 17.12
N PHE A 10 2.99 -4.64 16.80
CA PHE A 10 3.27 -3.59 17.77
C PHE A 10 2.08 -3.34 18.70
N LEU A 11 0.88 -3.16 18.13
CA LEU A 11 -0.33 -2.92 18.93
C LEU A 11 -0.69 -4.10 19.84
N ASN A 12 -0.37 -5.34 19.45
CA ASN A 12 -0.62 -6.53 20.28
C ASN A 12 0.37 -6.69 21.43
N GLU A 13 1.59 -6.18 21.26
CA GLU A 13 2.65 -6.22 22.27
C GLU A 13 2.54 -5.11 23.33
N LEU A 14 1.71 -4.08 23.09
CA LEU A 14 1.47 -3.02 24.07
C LEU A 14 0.81 -3.56 25.35
N ALA A 15 1.61 -3.73 26.40
CA ALA A 15 1.15 -3.97 27.76
C ALA A 15 0.82 -2.64 28.48
N ASP A 16 -0.07 -2.71 29.48
CA ASP A 16 -0.39 -1.59 30.38
C ASP A 16 -0.91 -0.28 29.71
N VAL A 17 -1.54 -0.40 28.54
CA VAL A 17 -2.17 0.73 27.82
C VAL A 17 -3.69 0.67 27.91
N THR A 18 -4.33 1.84 27.98
CA THR A 18 -5.80 1.91 27.92
C THR A 18 -6.31 1.63 26.50
N PRO A 19 -7.57 1.19 26.32
CA PRO A 19 -8.16 1.03 24.99
C PRO A 19 -8.11 2.31 24.15
N LEU A 20 -8.30 3.47 24.79
CA LEU A 20 -8.20 4.78 24.15
C LEU A 20 -6.78 5.06 23.64
N GLN A 21 -5.76 4.77 24.44
CA GLN A 21 -4.36 4.95 24.04
C GLN A 21 -4.00 4.05 22.87
N LYS A 22 -4.38 2.76 22.95
CA LYS A 22 -4.16 1.80 21.86
C LYS A 22 -4.86 2.23 20.57
N GLN A 23 -6.09 2.75 20.67
CA GLN A 23 -6.82 3.32 19.53
C GLN A 23 -6.11 4.56 18.97
N GLY A 24 -5.69 5.49 19.83
CA GLY A 24 -4.97 6.70 19.44
C GLY A 24 -3.67 6.38 18.68
N VAL A 25 -2.86 5.45 19.19
CA VAL A 25 -1.64 4.98 18.53
C VAL A 25 -1.96 4.34 17.18
N SER A 26 -2.98 3.46 17.11
CA SER A 26 -3.43 2.86 15.85
C SER A 26 -3.76 3.91 14.79
N LEU A 27 -4.46 4.98 15.17
CA LEU A 27 -4.85 6.06 14.27
C LEU A 27 -3.67 6.94 13.82
N VAL A 28 -2.67 7.15 14.68
CA VAL A 28 -1.42 7.80 14.29
C VAL A 28 -0.69 6.97 13.22
N ILE A 29 -0.62 5.65 13.41
CA ILE A 29 -0.02 4.74 12.42
C ILE A 29 -0.81 4.76 11.11
N ASP A 30 -2.15 4.86 11.16
CA ASP A 30 -2.96 5.03 9.94
C ASP A 30 -2.62 6.31 9.17
N CYS A 31 -2.32 7.41 9.86
CA CYS A 31 -1.83 8.64 9.23
C CYS A 31 -0.46 8.47 8.57
N LEU A 32 0.46 7.70 9.17
CA LEU A 32 1.75 7.36 8.57
C LEU A 32 1.57 6.54 7.29
N ILE A 33 0.72 5.52 7.33
CA ILE A 33 0.41 4.70 6.15
C ILE A 33 -0.20 5.56 5.05
N GLU A 34 -1.10 6.48 5.38
CA GLU A 34 -1.71 7.39 4.41
C GLU A 34 -0.69 8.35 3.77
N ASN A 35 0.31 8.78 4.53
CA ASN A 35 1.44 9.55 4.01
C ASN A 35 2.28 8.74 3.01
N GLU A 36 2.60 7.47 3.32
CA GLU A 36 3.30 6.59 2.38
C GLU A 36 2.49 6.35 1.09
N VAL A 37 1.18 6.11 1.24
CA VAL A 37 0.25 5.90 0.11
C VAL A 37 0.24 7.11 -0.82
N LYS A 38 0.15 8.32 -0.27
CA LYS A 38 0.04 9.57 -1.03
C LYS A 38 1.39 10.17 -1.42
N ASN A 39 2.50 9.54 -1.02
CA ASN A 39 3.85 10.07 -1.17
C ASN A 39 3.96 11.52 -0.64
N ASN A 40 3.50 11.72 0.59
CA ASN A 40 3.45 13.03 1.25
C ASN A 40 3.98 12.92 2.68
N ASP A 41 4.52 14.01 3.21
CA ASP A 41 5.07 14.11 4.57
C ASP A 41 4.19 15.03 5.44
N THR A 42 2.87 14.84 5.41
CA THR A 42 1.93 15.66 6.21
C THR A 42 2.20 15.42 7.70
N PRO A 43 2.51 16.45 8.50
CA PRO A 43 2.75 16.26 9.93
C PRO A 43 1.50 15.81 10.68
N ILE A 44 1.70 15.06 11.76
CA ILE A 44 0.65 14.48 12.59
C ILE A 44 0.59 15.25 13.92
N VAL A 45 -0.59 15.77 14.26
CA VAL A 45 -0.84 16.49 15.52
C VAL A 45 -1.76 15.64 16.40
N ILE A 46 -1.28 15.25 17.58
CA ILE A 46 -2.04 14.51 18.59
C ILE A 46 -2.68 15.51 19.55
N THR A 47 -4.00 15.49 19.67
CA THR A 47 -4.75 16.40 20.55
C THR A 47 -5.53 15.64 21.61
N GLY A 48 -5.71 16.24 22.78
CA GLY A 48 -6.48 15.63 23.85
C GLY A 48 -6.32 16.38 25.17
N TYR A 49 -7.40 16.41 25.95
CA TYR A 49 -7.45 17.12 27.24
C TYR A 49 -6.78 16.34 28.39
N ASN A 50 -6.64 15.02 28.27
CA ASN A 50 -5.99 14.19 29.29
C ASN A 50 -4.50 14.05 28.98
N ASP A 51 -3.67 14.72 29.79
CA ASP A 51 -2.21 14.64 29.69
C ASP A 51 -1.68 13.21 29.78
N PHE A 52 -2.32 12.35 30.58
CA PHE A 52 -1.90 10.95 30.72
C PHE A 52 -2.03 10.19 29.39
N ASP A 53 -3.20 10.27 28.77
CA ASP A 53 -3.45 9.60 27.48
C ASP A 53 -2.61 10.21 26.37
N ARG A 54 -2.54 11.54 26.29
CA ARG A 54 -1.77 12.23 25.24
C ARG A 54 -0.29 11.89 25.32
N LYS A 55 0.34 11.94 26.50
CA LYS A 55 1.76 11.58 26.69
C LYS A 55 2.03 10.13 26.33
N SER A 56 1.15 9.21 26.74
CA SER A 56 1.26 7.79 26.39
C SER A 56 1.20 7.57 24.88
N VAL A 57 0.20 8.16 24.21
CA VAL A 57 0.05 8.05 22.75
C VAL A 57 1.23 8.68 22.01
N CYS A 58 1.74 9.85 22.43
CA CYS A 58 2.92 10.48 21.83
C CYS A 58 4.15 9.58 21.92
N ARG A 59 4.46 9.07 23.12
CA ARG A 59 5.61 8.20 23.36
C ARG A 59 5.54 6.92 22.52
N LEU A 60 4.41 6.22 22.57
CA LEU A 60 4.21 4.97 21.83
C LEU A 60 4.25 5.18 20.31
N SER A 61 3.71 6.30 19.82
CA SER A 61 3.79 6.64 18.40
C SER A 61 5.22 6.95 17.97
N GLN A 62 5.99 7.64 18.81
CA GLN A 62 7.41 7.89 18.58
C GLN A 62 8.21 6.58 18.55
N GLU A 63 7.97 5.66 19.48
CA GLU A 63 8.59 4.32 19.50
C GLU A 63 8.32 3.55 18.21
N PHE A 64 7.07 3.55 17.74
CA PHE A 64 6.72 2.95 16.46
C PHE A 64 7.46 3.61 15.28
N CYS A 65 7.54 4.94 15.26
CA CYS A 65 8.24 5.67 14.21
C CYS A 65 9.74 5.39 14.21
N GLN A 66 10.36 5.26 15.38
CA GLN A 66 11.78 4.90 15.52
C GLN A 66 12.06 3.47 15.03
N LEU A 67 11.13 2.54 15.27
CA LEU A 67 11.19 1.18 14.75
C LEU A 67 11.10 1.16 13.21
N MET A 68 10.16 1.90 12.64
CA MET A 68 9.91 1.91 11.19
C MET A 68 10.91 2.74 10.40
N TYR A 69 11.38 3.86 10.96
CA TYR A 69 12.23 4.84 10.29
C TYR A 69 13.49 5.17 11.11
N PRO A 70 14.39 4.20 11.32
CA PRO A 70 15.55 4.37 12.21
C PRO A 70 16.53 5.47 11.76
N LYS A 71 16.49 5.88 10.49
CA LYS A 71 17.32 6.98 9.96
C LYS A 71 16.68 8.37 10.12
N ALA A 72 15.42 8.45 10.53
CA ALA A 72 14.65 9.70 10.61
C ALA A 72 14.14 9.97 12.05
N GLN A 73 14.76 9.36 13.06
CA GLN A 73 14.28 9.40 14.45
C GLN A 73 14.05 10.82 14.98
N SER A 74 14.96 11.75 14.68
CA SER A 74 14.86 13.15 15.13
C SER A 74 13.66 13.90 14.53
N ARG A 75 13.06 13.41 13.45
CA ARG A 75 11.84 14.00 12.86
C ARG A 75 10.57 13.59 13.60
N PHE A 76 10.62 12.58 14.46
CA PHE A 76 9.46 12.06 15.18
C PHE A 76 9.51 12.35 16.68
N GLU A 77 10.45 13.21 17.12
CA GLU A 77 10.42 13.77 18.46
C GLU A 77 9.18 14.65 18.61
N SER A 78 8.32 14.29 19.56
CA SER A 78 7.02 14.92 19.73
C SER A 78 7.17 16.33 20.29
N GLU A 79 6.86 17.34 19.48
CA GLU A 79 6.96 18.75 19.84
C GLU A 79 5.59 19.37 20.18
N ILE A 80 5.57 20.31 21.13
CA ILE A 80 4.34 21.02 21.45
C ILE A 80 3.98 22.02 20.35
N LEU A 81 2.83 21.85 19.71
CA LEU A 81 2.33 22.77 18.69
C LEU A 81 1.32 23.74 19.28
N SER A 82 1.82 24.84 19.83
CA SER A 82 1.01 25.96 20.31
C SER A 82 1.13 27.16 19.38
N LEU A 83 0.22 27.27 18.41
CA LEU A 83 0.19 28.40 17.49
C LEU A 83 -0.88 29.40 17.96
N GLY A 84 -0.43 30.60 18.33
CA GLY A 84 -1.32 31.74 18.46
C GLY A 84 -1.72 32.27 17.07
N GLY A 85 -2.60 33.26 17.07
CA GLY A 85 -3.01 33.98 15.87
C GLY A 85 -4.53 34.06 15.77
N ASP A 86 -5.00 35.25 15.42
CA ASP A 86 -6.38 35.62 15.17
C ASP A 86 -6.74 35.62 13.67
N SER A 87 -5.74 35.42 12.80
CA SER A 87 -5.87 35.39 11.36
C SER A 87 -5.04 34.25 10.75
N VAL A 88 -5.35 33.90 9.49
CA VAL A 88 -4.62 32.89 8.72
C VAL A 88 -3.15 33.28 8.55
N GLU A 89 -2.90 34.54 8.21
CA GLU A 89 -1.55 35.06 8.00
C GLU A 89 -0.70 34.97 9.27
N ASN A 90 -1.25 35.43 10.41
CA ASN A 90 -0.56 35.35 11.70
C ASN A 90 -0.28 33.90 12.10
N ALA A 91 -1.24 32.98 11.90
CA ALA A 91 -1.06 31.56 12.19
C ALA A 91 0.04 30.94 11.32
N CYS A 92 0.08 31.25 10.01
CA CYS A 92 1.12 30.78 9.10
C CYS A 92 2.51 31.33 9.48
N ILE A 93 2.62 32.63 9.81
CA ILE A 93 3.88 33.22 10.28
C ILE A 93 4.35 32.55 11.57
N ASN A 94 3.43 32.29 12.51
CA ASN A 94 3.76 31.61 13.76
C ASN A 94 4.21 30.17 13.54
N LEU A 95 3.59 29.44 12.60
CA LEU A 95 4.05 28.11 12.20
C LEU A 95 5.48 28.16 11.62
N ILE A 96 5.77 29.12 10.74
CA ILE A 96 7.12 29.28 10.17
C ILE A 96 8.14 29.58 11.27
N LYS A 97 7.81 30.46 12.23
CA LYS A 97 8.68 30.74 13.39
C LYS A 97 8.90 29.49 14.23
N HIS A 98 7.84 28.72 14.48
CA HIS A 98 7.91 27.46 15.21
C HIS A 98 8.87 26.47 14.53
N MET A 99 8.67 26.21 13.23
CA MET A 99 9.53 25.31 12.44
C MET A 99 10.99 25.75 12.38
N ARG A 100 11.26 27.07 12.32
CA ARG A 100 12.63 27.60 12.31
C ARG A 100 13.35 27.46 13.65
N SER A 101 12.61 27.57 14.75
CA SER A 101 13.17 27.53 16.11
C SER A 101 13.32 26.12 16.66
N ARG A 102 12.42 25.21 16.31
CA ARG A 102 12.38 23.84 16.83
C ARG A 102 12.73 22.77 15.81
N GLY A 103 12.98 23.17 14.56
CA GLY A 103 13.18 22.24 13.45
C GLY A 103 11.86 21.73 12.86
N THR A 104 11.98 20.89 11.84
CA THR A 104 10.83 20.29 11.15
C THR A 104 10.51 18.92 11.77
N SER A 105 9.66 18.91 12.80
CA SER A 105 9.07 17.66 13.31
C SER A 105 7.88 17.24 12.43
N LEU A 106 7.66 15.94 12.33
CA LEU A 106 6.49 15.29 11.72
C LEU A 106 5.49 14.82 12.78
N LEU A 107 5.84 14.90 14.07
CA LEU A 107 4.98 14.51 15.17
C LEU A 107 4.87 15.67 16.17
N TYR A 108 3.65 16.15 16.35
CA TYR A 108 3.34 17.21 17.29
C TYR A 108 2.26 16.77 18.27
N TRP A 109 2.15 17.51 19.37
CA TRP A 109 1.01 17.43 20.26
C TRP A 109 0.47 18.82 20.61
N ALA A 110 -0.84 18.91 20.84
CA ALA A 110 -1.48 20.14 21.30
C ALA A 110 -2.57 19.81 22.33
N ASP A 111 -2.84 20.73 23.26
CA ASP A 111 -3.94 20.55 24.21
C ASP A 111 -5.30 20.57 23.50
N ASN A 112 -5.42 21.40 22.46
CA ASN A 112 -6.67 21.64 21.77
C ASN A 112 -6.44 21.97 20.28
N PRO A 113 -7.30 21.48 19.36
CA PRO A 113 -7.27 21.90 17.96
C PRO A 113 -7.37 23.42 17.73
N SER A 114 -7.93 24.17 18.69
CA SER A 114 -7.99 25.63 18.66
C SER A 114 -6.61 26.30 18.55
N TRP A 115 -5.55 25.63 18.98
CA TRP A 115 -4.15 26.09 18.89
C TRP A 115 -3.60 26.10 17.47
N PHE A 116 -4.36 25.63 16.47
CA PHE A 116 -3.95 25.69 15.07
C PHE A 116 -5.14 25.87 14.12
N LYS A 117 -6.31 26.26 14.66
CA LYS A 117 -7.56 26.36 13.88
C LYS A 117 -7.49 27.35 12.73
N HIS A 118 -6.68 28.40 12.81
CA HIS A 118 -6.58 29.42 11.76
C HIS A 118 -5.63 29.04 10.62
N LEU A 119 -4.97 27.88 10.70
CA LEU A 119 -4.18 27.38 9.58
C LEU A 119 -5.08 26.92 8.43
N PRO A 120 -4.58 26.98 7.18
CA PRO A 120 -5.23 26.36 6.03
C PRO A 120 -5.59 24.89 6.28
N SER A 121 -6.74 24.47 5.77
CA SER A 121 -7.22 23.08 5.90
C SER A 121 -6.27 22.10 5.22
N GLY A 122 -6.13 20.89 5.78
CA GLY A 122 -5.35 19.81 5.16
C GLY A 122 -3.84 19.89 5.35
N LEU A 123 -3.34 20.84 6.15
CA LEU A 123 -1.91 20.95 6.48
C LEU A 123 -1.42 19.91 7.48
N PHE A 124 -2.31 19.41 8.33
CA PHE A 124 -1.99 18.40 9.33
C PHE A 124 -2.97 17.24 9.29
N HIS A 125 -2.43 16.04 9.49
CA HIS A 125 -3.19 14.97 10.10
C HIS A 125 -3.43 15.32 11.56
N VAL A 126 -4.64 15.08 12.05
CA VAL A 126 -5.00 15.35 13.44
C VAL A 126 -5.61 14.10 14.03
N VAL A 127 -5.06 13.63 15.14
CA VAL A 127 -5.61 12.54 15.96
C VAL A 127 -6.15 13.16 17.25
N CYS A 128 -7.47 13.17 17.40
CA CYS A 128 -8.17 13.71 18.57
C CYS A 128 -8.50 12.60 19.55
N LEU A 129 -7.98 12.69 20.77
CA LEU A 129 -8.30 11.82 21.90
C LEU A 129 -9.44 12.44 22.70
N GLU A 130 -10.63 11.87 22.58
CA GLU A 130 -11.79 12.21 23.40
C GLU A 130 -11.92 11.23 24.57
N ARG A 131 -12.86 11.49 25.51
CA ARG A 131 -12.95 10.75 26.79
C ARG A 131 -12.99 9.22 26.67
N LYS A 132 -13.54 8.68 25.58
CA LYS A 132 -13.72 7.23 25.37
C LYS A 132 -13.35 6.75 23.97
N THR A 133 -13.10 7.67 23.04
CA THR A 133 -12.89 7.36 21.63
C THR A 133 -11.79 8.25 21.08
N ALA A 134 -11.09 7.76 20.07
CA ALA A 134 -10.18 8.55 19.28
C ALA A 134 -10.68 8.68 17.83
N HIS A 135 -10.42 9.83 17.22
CA HIS A 135 -10.78 10.13 15.84
C HIS A 135 -9.58 10.67 15.09
N ARG A 136 -9.44 10.33 13.80
CA ARG A 136 -8.42 10.91 12.93
C ARG A 136 -9.04 11.68 11.79
N GLY A 137 -8.31 12.63 11.24
CA GLY A 137 -8.75 13.46 10.13
C GLY A 137 -7.74 14.53 9.79
N TYR A 138 -8.20 15.55 9.08
CA TYR A 138 -7.38 16.71 8.74
C TYR A 138 -7.83 17.95 9.50
N ASN A 139 -6.88 18.85 9.79
CA ASN A 139 -7.22 20.17 10.33
C ASN A 139 -8.12 20.95 9.35
N LYS A 140 -8.97 21.81 9.90
CA LYS A 140 -9.91 22.62 9.12
C LYS A 140 -9.80 24.09 9.50
N LEU A 141 -9.70 24.94 8.49
CA LEU A 141 -9.62 26.38 8.66
C LEU A 141 -10.80 26.92 9.47
N SER A 142 -10.46 27.74 10.46
CA SER A 142 -11.35 28.41 11.41
C SER A 142 -12.28 27.45 12.16
N SER A 143 -11.89 26.19 12.30
CA SER A 143 -12.66 25.18 13.02
C SER A 143 -11.78 24.45 14.04
N SER A 144 -12.34 24.20 15.22
CA SER A 144 -11.74 23.27 16.20
C SER A 144 -12.12 21.81 15.93
N THR A 145 -12.95 21.55 14.92
CA THR A 145 -13.28 20.20 14.47
C THR A 145 -12.37 19.75 13.34
N ILE A 146 -12.22 18.44 13.21
CA ILE A 146 -11.43 17.81 12.15
C ILE A 146 -12.36 17.25 11.06
N ASN A 147 -11.84 17.15 9.84
CA ASN A 147 -12.51 16.38 8.79
C ASN A 147 -12.23 14.88 9.04
N VAL A 148 -13.13 14.23 9.78
CA VAL A 148 -12.98 12.83 10.21
C VAL A 148 -12.82 11.91 9.00
N THR A 149 -11.79 11.05 9.07
CA THR A 149 -11.50 10.03 8.07
C THR A 149 -11.78 8.65 8.66
N GLN A 150 -12.61 7.85 7.97
CA GLN A 150 -12.99 6.50 8.43
C GLN A 150 -12.13 5.38 7.83
N LYS A 151 -11.27 5.68 6.85
CA LYS A 151 -10.39 4.67 6.24
C LYS A 151 -9.44 4.13 7.32
N GLU A 152 -9.43 2.82 7.52
CA GLU A 152 -8.48 2.11 8.37
C GLU A 152 -7.52 1.34 7.48
N TYR A 153 -6.28 1.18 7.93
CA TYR A 153 -5.31 0.33 7.24
C TYR A 153 -4.99 -0.88 8.13
N LYS A 154 -5.54 -2.03 7.76
CA LYS A 154 -5.28 -3.30 8.44
C LYS A 154 -4.61 -4.30 7.50
N ALA A 155 -3.90 -5.27 8.08
CA ALA A 155 -3.18 -6.30 7.33
C ALA A 155 -4.14 -7.33 6.71
N ASP A 156 -5.27 -7.61 7.36
CA ASP A 156 -6.34 -8.50 6.87
C ASP A 156 -7.15 -7.91 5.71
N GLN A 157 -7.07 -6.59 5.50
CA GLN A 157 -7.73 -5.88 4.39
C GLN A 157 -6.92 -5.90 3.08
N LEU A 158 -5.71 -6.46 3.05
CA LEU A 158 -4.90 -6.45 1.83
C LEU A 158 -5.61 -7.13 0.65
N VAL A 159 -6.33 -8.22 0.89
CA VAL A 159 -7.03 -8.95 -0.17
C VAL A 159 -8.25 -8.18 -0.67
N THR A 160 -9.01 -7.52 0.21
CA THR A 160 -10.20 -6.74 -0.20
C THR A 160 -9.82 -5.56 -1.08
N GLU A 161 -8.66 -4.95 -0.83
CA GLU A 161 -8.17 -3.78 -1.58
C GLU A 161 -7.79 -4.08 -3.03
N LEU A 162 -7.62 -5.36 -3.42
CA LEU A 162 -7.46 -5.77 -4.83
C LEU A 162 -8.70 -5.44 -5.69
N PHE A 163 -9.83 -5.19 -5.04
CA PHE A 163 -11.12 -4.91 -5.66
C PHE A 163 -11.58 -3.46 -5.42
N ASP A 164 -10.71 -2.57 -4.93
CA ASP A 164 -11.08 -1.17 -4.65
C ASP A 164 -11.62 -0.44 -5.89
N GLY A 165 -11.09 -0.73 -7.09
CA GLY A 165 -11.62 -0.20 -8.35
C GLY A 165 -12.94 -0.83 -8.82
N ALA A 166 -13.36 -1.95 -8.22
CA ALA A 166 -14.59 -2.68 -8.53
C ALA A 166 -15.75 -2.38 -7.55
N LYS A 167 -15.51 -1.57 -6.50
CA LYS A 167 -16.49 -1.23 -5.46
C LYS A 167 -17.74 -0.49 -5.98
N HIS A 168 -17.73 -0.01 -7.23
CA HIS A 168 -18.93 0.52 -7.89
C HIS A 168 -19.99 -0.54 -8.21
N ILE A 169 -19.65 -1.84 -8.14
CA ILE A 169 -20.54 -2.94 -8.56
C ILE A 169 -21.34 -3.53 -7.38
N ASN A 170 -20.84 -3.48 -6.15
CA ASN A 170 -21.67 -3.78 -4.95
C ASN A 170 -20.97 -3.39 -3.63
N ALA A 171 -21.58 -2.50 -2.85
CA ALA A 171 -21.04 -1.95 -1.61
C ALA A 171 -21.06 -2.92 -0.40
N GLN A 172 -21.48 -4.19 -0.57
CA GLN A 172 -21.73 -5.12 0.54
C GLN A 172 -20.83 -6.38 0.56
N TYR A 173 -19.83 -6.49 -0.31
CA TYR A 173 -18.96 -7.68 -0.31
C TYR A 173 -17.79 -7.51 0.68
N GLU A 174 -17.90 -8.16 1.84
CA GLU A 174 -16.71 -8.54 2.61
C GLU A 174 -15.96 -9.64 1.85
N VAL A 175 -14.87 -9.28 1.18
CA VAL A 175 -14.02 -10.20 0.42
C VAL A 175 -12.96 -10.81 1.33
N SER A 176 -13.03 -12.11 1.60
CA SER A 176 -11.93 -12.87 2.22
C SER A 176 -11.00 -13.46 1.15
N ALA A 177 -9.89 -14.09 1.54
CA ALA A 177 -9.02 -14.83 0.61
C ALA A 177 -9.77 -15.87 -0.23
N GLN A 178 -10.60 -16.70 0.42
CA GLN A 178 -11.44 -17.69 -0.28
C GLN A 178 -12.42 -17.04 -1.25
N LYS A 179 -13.06 -15.94 -0.85
CA LYS A 179 -13.97 -15.20 -1.74
C LYS A 179 -13.23 -14.51 -2.88
N ALA A 180 -12.00 -14.04 -2.68
CA ALA A 180 -11.22 -13.38 -3.72
C ALA A 180 -10.89 -14.34 -4.87
N HIS A 181 -10.56 -15.60 -4.54
CA HIS A 181 -10.36 -16.64 -5.54
C HIS A 181 -11.62 -16.83 -6.38
N GLU A 182 -12.80 -16.95 -5.76
CA GLU A 182 -14.09 -17.09 -6.46
C GLU A 182 -14.42 -15.85 -7.30
N LEU A 183 -14.21 -14.64 -6.77
CA LEU A 183 -14.48 -13.39 -7.49
C LEU A 183 -13.61 -13.23 -8.74
N PHE A 184 -12.31 -13.52 -8.64
CA PHE A 184 -11.44 -13.49 -9.82
C PHE A 184 -11.81 -14.57 -10.84
N TYR A 185 -12.32 -15.71 -10.38
CA TYR A 185 -12.86 -16.74 -11.26
C TYR A 185 -14.08 -16.21 -12.02
N ASP A 186 -15.03 -15.59 -11.32
CA ASP A 186 -16.24 -15.00 -11.91
C ASP A 186 -15.95 -13.84 -12.86
N GLU A 187 -15.01 -12.94 -12.51
CA GLU A 187 -14.53 -11.87 -13.39
C GLU A 187 -13.98 -12.46 -14.70
N ALA A 188 -13.13 -13.49 -14.60
CA ALA A 188 -12.56 -14.15 -15.78
C ALA A 188 -13.60 -14.91 -16.61
N GLN A 189 -14.59 -15.56 -15.97
CA GLN A 189 -15.71 -16.18 -16.68
C GLN A 189 -16.57 -15.14 -17.42
N SER A 190 -16.73 -13.96 -16.83
CA SER A 190 -17.48 -12.83 -17.40
C SER A 190 -16.71 -12.06 -18.48
N GLY A 191 -15.45 -12.43 -18.75
CA GLY A 191 -14.60 -11.73 -19.72
C GLY A 191 -14.16 -10.33 -19.28
N LEU A 192 -14.25 -10.03 -17.98
CA LEU A 192 -13.80 -8.77 -17.41
C LEU A 192 -12.30 -8.84 -17.17
N ILE A 193 -11.51 -8.17 -18.02
CA ILE A 193 -10.06 -8.06 -17.85
C ILE A 193 -9.75 -6.66 -17.35
N ARG A 194 -9.12 -6.57 -16.19
CA ARG A 194 -8.67 -5.30 -15.61
C ARG A 194 -7.25 -5.41 -15.07
N PRO A 195 -6.49 -4.30 -15.02
CA PRO A 195 -5.31 -4.20 -14.18
C PRO A 195 -5.65 -4.54 -12.73
N VAL A 196 -4.79 -5.30 -12.04
CA VAL A 196 -5.00 -5.69 -10.65
C VAL A 196 -4.24 -4.73 -9.72
N PRO A 197 -4.94 -3.88 -8.92
CA PRO A 197 -4.31 -3.00 -7.94
C PRO A 197 -3.38 -3.74 -6.98
N ALA A 198 -2.23 -3.18 -6.66
CA ALA A 198 -1.63 -3.45 -5.36
C ALA A 198 -2.52 -2.84 -4.26
N PRO A 199 -2.57 -3.43 -3.06
CA PRO A 199 -3.20 -2.80 -1.90
C PRO A 199 -2.59 -1.41 -1.59
N ALA A 200 -3.31 -0.52 -0.92
CA ALA A 200 -2.85 0.83 -0.63
C ALA A 200 -1.51 0.82 0.12
N GLY A 201 -0.52 1.56 -0.36
CA GLY A 201 0.82 1.62 0.24
C GLY A 201 1.66 0.37 0.00
N LYS A 202 1.20 -0.54 -0.86
CA LYS A 202 1.95 -1.70 -1.33
C LYS A 202 2.45 -1.51 -2.75
N LYS A 203 3.49 -2.26 -3.06
CA LYS A 203 4.03 -2.47 -4.40
C LYS A 203 4.21 -3.97 -4.59
N TYR A 204 4.11 -4.42 -5.83
CA TYR A 204 4.53 -5.76 -6.23
C TYR A 204 6.04 -5.87 -6.05
N ASP A 205 6.48 -7.03 -5.59
CA ASP A 205 7.89 -7.38 -5.51
C ASP A 205 8.46 -7.54 -6.93
N ASP A 206 9.77 -7.34 -7.10
CA ASP A 206 10.43 -7.58 -8.38
C ASP A 206 10.34 -9.07 -8.79
N GLU A 207 10.22 -9.96 -7.81
CA GLU A 207 10.05 -11.40 -7.96
C GLU A 207 8.99 -11.92 -7.00
N ILE A 208 7.98 -12.57 -7.55
CA ILE A 208 6.89 -13.21 -6.81
C ILE A 208 7.14 -14.72 -6.83
N THR A 209 7.23 -15.31 -5.65
CA THR A 209 7.54 -16.74 -5.46
C THR A 209 6.53 -17.37 -4.52
N ILE A 210 6.68 -18.68 -4.26
CA ILE A 210 5.92 -19.41 -3.24
C ILE A 210 5.92 -18.72 -1.86
N ARG A 211 6.99 -17.98 -1.51
CA ARG A 211 7.15 -17.27 -0.23
C ARG A 211 6.55 -15.86 -0.22
N SER A 212 6.09 -15.36 -1.37
CA SER A 212 5.53 -14.02 -1.48
C SER A 212 4.14 -13.93 -0.84
N ALA A 213 3.74 -12.71 -0.47
CA ALA A 213 2.47 -12.46 0.18
C ALA A 213 1.27 -12.98 -0.64
N LEU A 214 0.27 -13.51 0.05
CA LEU A 214 -0.93 -14.12 -0.57
C LEU A 214 -1.61 -13.22 -1.60
N TRP A 215 -1.72 -11.92 -1.34
CA TRP A 215 -2.37 -10.97 -2.27
C TRP A 215 -1.64 -10.87 -3.62
N GLN A 216 -0.31 -11.02 -3.65
CA GLN A 216 0.48 -11.04 -4.88
C GLN A 216 0.22 -12.33 -5.66
N LYS A 217 0.21 -13.46 -4.96
CA LYS A 217 -0.11 -14.76 -5.57
C LYS A 217 -1.51 -14.75 -6.19
N LEU A 218 -2.51 -14.23 -5.47
CA LEU A 218 -3.89 -14.06 -5.97
C LEU A 218 -3.95 -13.15 -7.20
N ALA A 219 -3.22 -12.03 -7.22
CA ALA A 219 -3.17 -11.14 -8.38
C ALA A 219 -2.57 -11.82 -9.62
N CYS A 220 -1.52 -12.62 -9.46
CA CYS A 220 -0.92 -13.41 -10.53
C CYS A 220 -1.89 -14.49 -11.05
N VAL A 221 -2.57 -15.20 -10.15
CA VAL A 221 -3.59 -16.19 -10.51
C VAL A 221 -4.73 -15.55 -11.31
N ALA A 222 -5.19 -14.35 -10.91
CA ALA A 222 -6.21 -13.62 -11.65
C ALA A 222 -5.81 -13.38 -13.12
N LEU A 223 -4.57 -12.92 -13.35
CA LEU A 223 -4.04 -12.74 -14.71
C LEU A 223 -3.92 -14.05 -15.49
N ARG A 224 -3.52 -15.13 -14.83
CA ARG A 224 -3.41 -16.45 -15.47
C ARG A 224 -4.76 -17.01 -15.90
N ARG A 225 -5.84 -16.65 -15.20
CA ARG A 225 -7.20 -16.97 -15.65
C ARG A 225 -7.60 -16.18 -16.88
N TYR A 226 -7.24 -14.91 -16.97
CA TYR A 226 -7.44 -14.12 -18.19
C TYR A 226 -6.65 -14.70 -19.37
N GLN A 227 -5.37 -15.06 -19.15
CA GLN A 227 -4.60 -15.80 -20.15
C GLN A 227 -5.30 -17.12 -20.52
N GLY A 228 -5.84 -17.84 -19.54
CA GLY A 228 -6.60 -19.08 -19.77
C GLY A 228 -7.77 -18.90 -20.72
N LYS A 229 -8.45 -17.74 -20.67
CA LYS A 229 -9.53 -17.42 -21.60
C LYS A 229 -9.04 -17.01 -22.99
N GLU A 230 -7.92 -16.29 -23.09
CA GLU A 230 -7.36 -15.86 -24.39
C GLU A 230 -6.62 -17.00 -25.12
N CYS A 231 -5.93 -17.86 -24.37
CA CYS A 231 -4.96 -18.83 -24.89
C CYS A 231 -5.30 -20.29 -24.57
N ASN A 232 -6.43 -20.57 -23.90
CA ASN A 232 -6.85 -21.91 -23.46
C ASN A 232 -5.81 -22.63 -22.57
N GLN A 233 -5.03 -21.87 -21.78
CA GLN A 233 -3.98 -22.41 -20.92
C GLN A 233 -3.83 -21.60 -19.61
N GLY A 234 -3.69 -22.29 -18.48
CA GLY A 234 -3.35 -21.67 -17.19
C GLY A 234 -4.54 -21.32 -16.29
N PHE A 235 -5.77 -21.68 -16.71
CA PHE A 235 -6.98 -21.36 -15.96
C PHE A 235 -7.08 -22.08 -14.61
N GLY A 236 -6.47 -23.27 -14.49
CA GLY A 236 -6.47 -24.08 -13.27
C GLY A 236 -5.33 -23.79 -12.28
N TRP A 237 -4.54 -22.75 -12.51
CA TRP A 237 -3.50 -22.34 -11.55
C TRP A 237 -4.11 -21.65 -10.33
N ASP A 238 -3.55 -21.88 -9.15
CA ASP A 238 -4.04 -21.37 -7.87
C ASP A 238 -2.90 -20.85 -6.98
N GLU A 239 -3.25 -20.39 -5.77
CA GLU A 239 -2.34 -19.79 -4.80
C GLU A 239 -1.65 -20.78 -3.85
N SER A 240 -1.92 -22.09 -3.99
CA SER A 240 -1.36 -23.15 -3.14
C SER A 240 0.15 -23.29 -3.28
N ASP A 241 0.78 -23.91 -2.30
CA ASP A 241 2.22 -24.19 -2.36
C ASP A 241 2.55 -25.18 -3.49
N GLU A 242 1.65 -26.12 -3.81
CA GLU A 242 1.81 -27.01 -4.96
C GLU A 242 1.76 -26.23 -6.28
N GLY A 243 0.82 -25.30 -6.41
CA GLY A 243 0.70 -24.44 -7.59
C GLY A 243 1.94 -23.57 -7.82
N TRP A 244 2.64 -23.16 -6.76
CA TRP A 244 3.79 -22.26 -6.83
C TRP A 244 5.16 -22.95 -6.73
N ALA A 245 5.19 -24.28 -6.61
CA ALA A 245 6.43 -25.04 -6.53
C ALA A 245 7.25 -24.87 -7.82
N GLY A 246 8.50 -24.42 -7.69
CA GLY A 246 9.40 -24.21 -8.83
C GLY A 246 9.06 -22.99 -9.71
N ILE A 247 8.08 -22.17 -9.33
CA ILE A 247 7.64 -21.01 -10.13
C ILE A 247 8.19 -19.71 -9.56
N THR A 248 8.81 -18.91 -10.42
CA THR A 248 9.12 -17.50 -10.16
C THR A 248 8.40 -16.63 -11.17
N VAL A 249 7.62 -15.66 -10.68
CA VAL A 249 6.92 -14.69 -11.51
C VAL A 249 7.60 -13.33 -11.43
N PHE A 250 7.86 -12.74 -12.59
CA PHE A 250 8.30 -11.36 -12.76
C PHE A 250 7.09 -10.51 -13.18
N PRO A 251 6.55 -9.68 -12.28
CA PRO A 251 5.36 -8.88 -12.58
C PRO A 251 5.68 -7.74 -13.55
N ILE A 252 4.74 -7.46 -14.45
CA ILE A 252 4.76 -6.26 -15.30
C ILE A 252 3.71 -5.30 -14.76
N VAL A 253 4.15 -4.10 -14.39
CA VAL A 253 3.38 -3.18 -13.55
C VAL A 253 3.32 -1.77 -14.12
N GLU A 254 2.21 -1.08 -13.87
CA GLU A 254 1.98 0.33 -14.24
C GLU A 254 1.35 1.10 -13.08
N ASN A 255 1.63 2.39 -12.96
CA ASN A 255 0.98 3.23 -11.94
C ASN A 255 -0.32 3.82 -12.49
N LEU A 256 -1.45 3.42 -11.94
CA LEU A 256 -2.79 3.78 -12.41
C LEU A 256 -3.63 4.39 -11.28
N GLY A 257 -4.53 5.31 -11.63
CA GLY A 257 -5.55 5.83 -10.71
C GLY A 257 -6.65 4.79 -10.50
N ILE A 258 -7.02 4.52 -9.24
CA ILE A 258 -7.87 3.35 -8.88
C ILE A 258 -9.27 3.75 -8.42
N ASP A 259 -9.47 5.02 -8.05
CA ASP A 259 -10.76 5.55 -7.63
C ASP A 259 -11.00 6.98 -8.16
N ALA A 260 -12.23 7.47 -7.96
CA ALA A 260 -12.59 8.85 -8.27
C ALA A 260 -11.85 9.89 -7.40
N LEU A 261 -11.16 9.46 -6.33
CA LEU A 261 -10.44 10.32 -5.39
C LEU A 261 -8.97 10.53 -5.79
N GLY A 262 -8.50 9.87 -6.86
CA GLY A 262 -7.20 10.09 -7.46
C GLY A 262 -6.05 9.35 -6.78
N GLU A 263 -6.32 8.26 -6.04
CA GLU A 263 -5.25 7.41 -5.51
C GLU A 263 -4.53 6.68 -6.65
N ILE A 264 -3.24 6.97 -6.84
CA ILE A 264 -2.38 6.25 -7.80
C ILE A 264 -1.80 5.04 -7.09
N ARG A 265 -2.06 3.83 -7.60
CA ARG A 265 -1.39 2.60 -7.13
C ARG A 265 -0.70 1.88 -8.28
N GLN A 266 0.29 1.07 -7.91
CA GLN A 266 0.90 0.14 -8.84
C GLN A 266 -0.08 -0.98 -9.16
N CYS A 267 -0.37 -1.20 -10.42
CA CYS A 267 -1.26 -2.23 -10.92
C CYS A 267 -0.48 -3.27 -11.71
N LEU A 268 -0.80 -4.54 -11.50
CA LEU A 268 -0.31 -5.64 -12.32
C LEU A 268 -1.06 -5.64 -13.65
N VAL A 269 -0.31 -5.46 -14.74
CA VAL A 269 -0.83 -5.42 -16.12
C VAL A 269 -0.27 -6.55 -16.96
N GLY A 270 0.59 -7.40 -16.40
CA GLY A 270 1.13 -8.58 -17.07
C GLY A 270 2.07 -9.32 -16.14
N GLN A 271 2.56 -10.46 -16.62
CA GLN A 271 3.55 -11.25 -15.90
C GLN A 271 4.38 -12.11 -16.85
N VAL A 272 5.61 -12.42 -16.42
CA VAL A 272 6.49 -13.43 -17.01
C VAL A 272 6.75 -14.49 -15.96
N SER A 273 6.52 -15.78 -16.28
CA SER A 273 6.84 -16.88 -15.37
C SER A 273 8.04 -17.68 -15.87
N MET A 274 8.96 -17.92 -14.94
CA MET A 274 10.05 -18.87 -15.07
C MET A 274 9.70 -20.11 -14.23
N GLU A 275 9.92 -21.29 -14.79
CA GLU A 275 9.64 -22.57 -14.15
C GLU A 275 10.90 -23.41 -14.11
N ASP A 276 11.11 -24.09 -12.98
CA ASP A 276 12.10 -25.16 -12.79
C ASP A 276 11.36 -26.50 -12.85
N ASP A 277 11.71 -27.34 -13.82
CA ASP A 277 11.09 -28.67 -13.99
C ASP A 277 11.62 -29.72 -12.99
N GLY A 278 12.50 -29.33 -12.07
CA GLY A 278 13.12 -30.22 -11.08
C GLY A 278 14.27 -31.04 -11.64
N SER A 279 14.57 -30.93 -12.94
CA SER A 279 15.78 -31.51 -13.55
C SER A 279 17.01 -30.59 -13.44
N GLY A 280 16.81 -29.36 -12.96
CA GLY A 280 17.81 -28.30 -12.90
C GLY A 280 17.80 -27.38 -14.12
N ASP A 281 16.97 -27.65 -15.12
CA ASP A 281 16.71 -26.78 -16.25
C ASP A 281 15.64 -25.74 -15.90
N ILE A 282 15.93 -24.47 -16.20
CA ILE A 282 15.00 -23.36 -16.03
C ILE A 282 14.51 -22.90 -17.39
N PHE A 283 13.21 -22.68 -17.52
CA PHE A 283 12.61 -22.20 -18.75
C PHE A 283 11.62 -21.07 -18.51
N LEU A 284 11.54 -20.17 -19.49
CA LEU A 284 10.48 -19.20 -19.58
C LEU A 284 9.21 -19.94 -20.03
N ALA A 285 8.26 -20.04 -19.11
CA ALA A 285 7.05 -20.83 -19.30
C ALA A 285 5.91 -20.01 -19.87
N THR A 286 5.69 -18.80 -19.35
CA THR A 286 4.59 -17.95 -19.81
C THR A 286 4.99 -16.47 -19.86
N VAL A 287 4.50 -15.76 -20.87
CA VAL A 287 4.50 -14.30 -20.93
C VAL A 287 3.12 -13.86 -21.33
N TRP A 288 2.46 -13.12 -20.44
CA TRP A 288 1.16 -12.53 -20.76
C TRP A 288 1.15 -11.06 -20.35
N ILE A 289 0.69 -10.22 -21.27
CA ILE A 289 0.57 -8.77 -21.06
C ILE A 289 -0.84 -8.37 -21.47
N HIS A 290 -1.50 -7.60 -20.61
CA HIS A 290 -2.82 -7.05 -20.83
C HIS A 290 -2.88 -6.34 -22.19
N PRO A 291 -3.92 -6.57 -23.02
CA PRO A 291 -3.99 -6.05 -24.40
C PRO A 291 -3.64 -4.56 -24.56
N PHE A 292 -4.22 -3.68 -23.72
CA PHE A 292 -3.94 -2.24 -23.74
C PHE A 292 -2.53 -1.81 -23.31
N TYR A 293 -1.73 -2.73 -22.78
CA TYR A 293 -0.36 -2.47 -22.31
C TYR A 293 0.69 -3.18 -23.17
N ARG A 294 0.29 -3.85 -24.26
CA ARG A 294 1.23 -4.48 -25.20
C ARG A 294 2.04 -3.42 -25.96
N ARG A 295 3.18 -3.83 -26.54
CA ARG A 295 4.06 -3.01 -27.40
C ARG A 295 4.72 -1.80 -26.71
N LYS A 296 4.86 -1.86 -25.38
CA LYS A 296 5.56 -0.86 -24.57
C LYS A 296 7.01 -1.24 -24.20
N GLY A 297 7.54 -2.33 -24.73
CA GLY A 297 8.93 -2.76 -24.48
C GLY A 297 9.17 -3.55 -23.19
N TYR A 298 8.15 -3.83 -22.37
CA TYR A 298 8.34 -4.48 -21.06
C TYR A 298 9.17 -5.77 -21.08
N LEU A 299 8.92 -6.67 -22.02
CA LEU A 299 9.69 -7.91 -22.12
C LEU A 299 11.13 -7.64 -22.57
N THR A 300 11.33 -6.69 -23.49
CA THR A 300 12.66 -6.25 -23.92
C THR A 300 13.47 -5.71 -22.74
N ASP A 301 12.84 -4.93 -21.87
CA ASP A 301 13.51 -4.35 -20.69
C ASP A 301 13.79 -5.39 -19.60
N LEU A 302 12.91 -6.39 -19.46
CA LEU A 302 13.06 -7.47 -18.49
C LEU A 302 14.07 -8.53 -18.94
N TRP A 303 14.20 -8.78 -20.26
CA TRP A 303 15.01 -9.87 -20.80
C TRP A 303 16.46 -9.91 -20.30
N PRO A 304 17.22 -8.79 -20.27
CA PRO A 304 18.58 -8.81 -19.77
C PRO A 304 18.68 -9.23 -18.29
N LYS A 305 17.66 -8.89 -17.47
CA LYS A 305 17.61 -9.30 -16.07
C LYS A 305 17.40 -10.81 -15.94
N LEU A 306 16.54 -11.37 -16.78
CA LEU A 306 16.32 -12.82 -16.83
C LEU A 306 17.59 -13.56 -17.27
N LYS A 307 18.27 -13.09 -18.33
CA LYS A 307 19.54 -13.68 -18.79
C LYS A 307 20.64 -13.57 -17.72
N ALA A 308 20.74 -12.42 -17.04
CA ALA A 308 21.72 -12.24 -15.97
C ALA A 308 21.49 -13.21 -14.79
N ARG A 309 20.22 -13.54 -14.50
CA ARG A 309 19.84 -14.41 -13.38
C ARG A 309 19.89 -15.90 -13.73
N TYR A 310 19.38 -16.27 -14.90
CA TYR A 310 19.15 -17.67 -15.28
C TYR A 310 20.09 -18.16 -16.40
N GLY A 311 20.93 -17.29 -16.95
CA GLY A 311 21.79 -17.63 -18.08
C GLY A 311 20.99 -17.88 -19.36
N ASP A 312 21.42 -18.87 -20.13
CA ASP A 312 20.76 -19.31 -21.35
C ASP A 312 19.59 -20.25 -21.01
N PHE A 313 18.47 -19.67 -20.59
CA PHE A 313 17.23 -20.42 -20.33
C PHE A 313 16.47 -20.75 -21.62
N LYS A 314 15.71 -21.85 -21.60
CA LYS A 314 14.87 -22.26 -22.75
C LYS A 314 13.53 -21.52 -22.73
N VAL A 315 12.89 -21.37 -23.89
CA VAL A 315 11.51 -20.86 -23.99
C VAL A 315 10.57 -22.01 -24.29
N SER A 316 9.58 -22.24 -23.42
CA SER A 316 8.60 -23.30 -23.60
C SER A 316 7.56 -22.89 -24.65
N GLN A 317 7.46 -23.68 -25.73
CA GLN A 317 6.43 -23.59 -26.77
C GLN A 317 6.15 -22.15 -27.28
N PRO A 318 7.16 -21.43 -27.83
CA PRO A 318 6.98 -20.05 -28.26
C PRO A 318 5.96 -19.94 -29.40
N ASN A 319 4.91 -19.15 -29.19
CA ASN A 319 3.96 -18.78 -30.25
C ASN A 319 4.59 -17.82 -31.27
N SER A 320 3.87 -17.47 -32.34
CA SER A 320 4.38 -16.60 -33.41
C SER A 320 4.87 -15.23 -32.91
N ASN A 321 4.23 -14.65 -31.90
CA ASN A 321 4.66 -13.38 -31.31
C ASN A 321 5.97 -13.53 -30.53
N MET A 322 6.11 -14.60 -29.75
CA MET A 322 7.33 -14.89 -29.01
C MET A 322 8.49 -15.21 -29.96
N GLN A 323 8.25 -15.99 -31.01
CA GLN A 323 9.26 -16.27 -32.05
C GLN A 323 9.73 -14.99 -32.74
N ALA A 324 8.80 -14.09 -33.07
CA ALA A 324 9.16 -12.79 -33.63
C ALA A 324 10.02 -11.97 -32.65
N PHE A 325 9.65 -11.96 -31.36
CA PHE A 325 10.42 -11.29 -30.31
C PHE A 325 11.85 -11.85 -30.20
N LEU A 326 12.02 -13.17 -30.08
CA LEU A 326 13.32 -13.85 -29.99
C LEU A 326 14.23 -13.47 -31.17
N LYS A 327 13.69 -13.48 -32.38
CA LYS A 327 14.42 -13.04 -33.57
C LYS A 327 14.91 -11.59 -33.49
N THR A 328 14.11 -10.69 -32.91
CA THR A 328 14.51 -9.28 -32.71
C THR A 328 15.65 -9.10 -31.71
N ILE A 329 15.73 -9.95 -30.69
CA ILE A 329 16.77 -9.88 -29.66
C ILE A 329 17.99 -10.75 -29.96
N GLY A 330 17.98 -11.49 -31.07
CA GLY A 330 19.12 -12.29 -31.54
C GLY A 330 19.20 -13.69 -30.94
N GLU A 331 18.07 -14.25 -30.49
CA GLU A 331 17.92 -15.63 -30.00
C GLU A 331 17.30 -16.57 -31.05
#